data_AF-A0A529Q1C9-F1
#
_entry.id   AF-A0A529Q1C9-F1
#
_cell.length_a   1.000
_cell.length_b   1.000
_cell.length_c   1.000
_cell.angle_alpha   90.00
_cell.angle_beta   90.00
_cell.angle_gamma   90.00
#
_symmetry.space_group_name_H-M   'P 1'
#
loop_
_entity.id
_entity.type
_entity.pdbx_description
1 polymer ?
#
loop_
_entity_poly.entity_id
_entity_poly.type
_entity_poly.pdbx_seq_one_letter_code
_entity_poly.pdbx_strand_id
1 'polypeptide(L)' 'LKQGEGGDIAVFGGAGFASALIAAGLIDEFQLFINPAVLGKGRRIFDQGGFARLTLLGSRSYACGMVVSRYALAQ' A
#
# COMPACT_ATOMS: atom_id res chain seq x y z
N LEU A 1 -4.00 -16.33 11.07
CA LEU A 1 -3.37 -16.08 9.74
C LEU A 1 -1.86 -16.01 9.87
N LYS A 2 -1.26 -14.95 10.47
CA LYS A 2 0.21 -14.86 10.62
C LYS A 2 0.88 -16.04 11.37
N GLN A 3 0.14 -16.77 12.21
CA GLN A 3 0.65 -17.93 12.98
C GLN A 3 0.40 -19.29 12.31
N GLY A 4 -0.33 -19.35 11.19
CA GLY A 4 -0.60 -20.60 10.48
C GLY A 4 0.38 -20.83 9.32
N GLU A 5 0.42 -22.03 8.77
CA GLU A 5 1.05 -22.27 7.47
C GLU A 5 0.30 -21.50 6.38
N GLY A 6 1.03 -20.84 5.48
CA GLY A 6 0.43 -20.04 4.40
C GLY A 6 1.45 -19.25 3.60
N GLY A 7 0.97 -18.57 2.56
CA GLY A 7 1.74 -17.66 1.72
C GLY A 7 1.36 -16.19 1.97
N ASP A 8 1.51 -15.37 0.94
CA ASP A 8 1.25 -13.94 1.02
C ASP A 8 -0.22 -13.62 1.36
N ILE A 9 -0.42 -12.58 2.17
CA ILE A 9 -1.74 -12.08 2.55
C ILE A 9 -1.97 -10.73 1.87
N ALA A 10 -2.89 -10.68 0.91
CA ALA A 10 -3.26 -9.45 0.24
C ALA A 10 -4.31 -8.66 1.04
N VAL A 11 -4.04 -7.38 1.29
CA VAL A 11 -4.98 -6.44 1.92
C VAL A 11 -5.55 -5.53 0.84
N PHE A 12 -6.75 -5.81 0.36
CA PHE A 12 -7.41 -4.95 -0.64
C PHE A 12 -8.07 -3.69 -0.03
N GLY A 13 -8.16 -3.58 1.30
CA GLY A 13 -8.92 -2.50 1.94
C GLY A 13 -10.42 -2.60 1.62
N GLY A 14 -11.34 -1.84 2.24
CA GLY A 14 -11.39 -0.38 2.14
C GLY A 14 -10.44 0.43 3.01
N ALA A 15 -10.46 1.75 2.80
CA ALA A 15 -9.44 2.67 3.33
C ALA A 15 -9.21 2.59 4.85
N GLY A 16 -10.27 2.41 5.65
CA GLY A 16 -10.15 2.30 7.11
C GLY A 16 -9.45 1.03 7.58
N PHE A 17 -9.73 -0.11 6.93
CA PHE A 17 -9.08 -1.38 7.25
C PHE A 17 -7.58 -1.36 6.88
N ALA A 18 -7.27 -0.85 5.68
CA ALA A 18 -5.88 -0.67 5.26
C ALA A 18 -5.12 0.27 6.21
N SER A 19 -5.71 1.42 6.56
CA SER A 19 -5.11 2.38 7.50
C SER A 19 -4.80 1.76 8.86
N ALA A 20 -5.74 1.00 9.45
CA ALA A 20 -5.52 0.35 10.74
C ALA A 20 -4.34 -0.64 10.72
N LEU A 21 -4.19 -1.42 9.64
CA LEU A 21 -3.07 -2.37 9.51
C LEU A 21 -1.73 -1.66 9.29
N ILE A 22 -1.72 -0.56 8.56
CA ILE A 22 -0.54 0.30 8.38
C ILE A 22 -0.12 0.87 9.74
N ALA A 23 -1.06 1.44 10.49
CA ALA A 23 -0.81 2.00 11.82
C ALA A 23 -0.31 0.94 12.82
N ALA A 24 -0.79 -0.30 12.69
CA ALA A 24 -0.35 -1.43 13.51
C ALA A 24 1.01 -2.04 13.07
N GLY A 25 1.65 -1.52 12.02
CA GLY A 25 2.93 -2.03 11.52
C GLY A 25 2.83 -3.45 10.95
N LEU A 26 1.67 -3.84 10.42
CA LEU A 26 1.42 -5.20 9.93
C LEU A 26 1.62 -5.37 8.42
N ILE A 27 1.93 -4.29 7.70
CA ILE A 27 2.15 -4.26 6.25
C ILE A 27 3.65 -4.34 5.94
N ASP A 28 4.02 -5.36 5.17
CA ASP A 28 5.41 -5.61 4.76
C ASP A 28 5.72 -5.02 3.35
N GLU A 29 4.74 -5.08 2.44
CA GLU A 29 4.82 -4.53 1.06
C GLU A 29 3.61 -3.65 0.75
N PHE A 30 3.86 -2.52 0.10
CA PHE A 30 2.84 -1.64 -0.49
C PHE A 30 2.83 -1.79 -2.01
N GLN A 31 1.66 -2.07 -2.58
CA GLN A 31 1.41 -1.95 -4.01
C GLN A 31 0.54 -0.72 -4.26
N LEU A 32 1.16 0.36 -4.74
CA LEU A 32 0.48 1.64 -4.95
C LEU A 32 0.04 1.76 -6.41
N PHE A 33 -1.27 1.80 -6.61
CA PHE A 33 -1.91 1.94 -7.93
C PHE A 33 -2.24 3.41 -8.18
N ILE A 34 -1.39 4.07 -8.97
CA ILE A 34 -1.52 5.49 -9.31
C ILE A 34 -2.33 5.59 -10.60
N ASN A 35 -3.52 6.17 -10.50
CA ASN A 35 -4.43 6.38 -11.62
C ASN A 35 -4.21 7.78 -12.24
N PRO A 36 -4.39 7.95 -13.56
CA PRO A 36 -4.22 9.23 -14.25
C PRO A 36 -5.42 10.17 -14.02
N ALA A 37 -5.70 10.48 -12.75
CA ALA A 37 -6.82 11.32 -12.35
C ALA A 37 -6.49 12.13 -11.08
N VAL A 38 -7.10 13.32 -10.96
CA VAL A 38 -6.99 14.16 -9.76
C VAL A 38 -8.35 14.18 -9.06
N LEU A 39 -8.43 13.60 -7.87
CA LEU A 39 -9.69 13.46 -7.12
C LEU A 39 -10.04 14.71 -6.28
N GLY A 40 -9.05 15.54 -5.94
CA GLY A 40 -9.21 16.72 -5.08
C GLY A 40 -9.38 16.40 -3.59
N LYS A 41 -10.37 15.56 -3.23
CA LYS A 41 -10.63 15.12 -1.84
C LYS A 41 -11.07 13.67 -1.77
N GLY A 42 -10.77 12.98 -0.66
CA GLY A 42 -11.15 11.59 -0.47
C GLY A 42 -10.56 10.99 0.80
N ARG A 43 -10.86 9.71 1.04
CA ARG A 43 -10.30 8.95 2.16
C ARG A 43 -8.83 8.64 1.88
N ARG A 44 -7.99 8.81 2.90
CA ARG A 44 -6.54 8.51 2.84
C ARG A 44 -6.27 7.25 3.65
N ILE A 45 -5.35 6.41 3.18
CA ILE A 45 -4.90 5.23 3.92
C ILE A 45 -3.73 5.54 4.87
N PHE A 46 -3.05 6.67 4.64
CA PHE A 46 -1.98 7.19 5.48
C PHE A 46 -2.50 8.39 6.28
N ASP A 47 -3.55 8.16 7.08
CA ASP A 47 -4.15 9.17 7.95
C ASP A 47 -3.83 8.93 9.43
N GLN A 48 -3.51 7.69 9.80
CA GLN A 48 -3.10 7.27 11.14
C GLN A 48 -1.70 6.66 11.05
N GLY A 49 -0.69 7.29 11.66
CA GLY A 49 0.68 6.78 11.67
C GLY A 49 1.77 7.85 11.63
N GLY A 50 3.02 7.39 11.66
CA GLY A 50 4.21 8.23 11.53
C GLY A 50 4.85 8.16 10.14
N PHE A 51 5.97 8.85 9.97
CA PHE A 51 6.79 8.73 8.77
C PHE A 51 7.43 7.34 8.69
N ALA A 52 7.33 6.70 7.52
CA ALA A 52 8.03 5.47 7.21
C ALA A 52 8.84 5.66 5.92
N ARG A 53 10.09 5.21 5.93
CA ARG A 53 10.92 5.20 4.73
C ARG A 53 10.61 3.92 3.94
N LEU A 54 10.49 4.06 2.62
CA LEU A 54 10.17 2.96 1.72
C LEU A 54 11.31 2.72 0.72
N THR A 55 11.50 1.47 0.34
CA THR A 55 12.43 1.03 -0.72
C THR A 55 11.64 0.59 -1.94
N LEU A 56 11.94 1.13 -3.12
CA LEU A 56 11.30 0.72 -4.37
C LEU A 56 11.76 -0.69 -4.77
N LEU A 57 10.82 -1.62 -4.86
CA LEU A 57 11.06 -2.98 -5.36
C LEU A 57 10.86 -3.07 -6.87
N GLY A 58 9.97 -2.24 -7.42
CA GLY A 58 9.73 -2.17 -8.85
C GLY A 58 8.59 -1.21 -9.19
N SER A 59 8.59 -0.70 -10.43
CA SER A 59 7.50 0.15 -10.93
C SER A 59 7.19 -0.23 -12.38
N ARG A 60 5.91 -0.25 -12.72
CA ARG A 60 5.44 -0.58 -14.06
C ARG A 60 4.35 0.39 -14.49
N SER A 61 4.54 1.00 -15.65
CA SER A 61 3.49 1.74 -16.35
C SER A 61 2.67 0.81 -17.26
N TYR A 62 1.41 1.15 -17.42
CA TYR A 62 0.46 0.44 -18.28
C TYR A 62 -0.07 1.37 -19.36
N ALA A 63 -0.52 0.80 -20.49
CA ALA A 63 -1.02 1.57 -21.64
C ALA A 63 -2.23 2.46 -21.29
N CYS A 64 -3.00 2.12 -20.26
CA CYS A 64 -4.11 2.94 -19.75
C CYS A 64 -3.66 4.16 -18.92
N GLY A 65 -2.36 4.41 -18.79
CA GLY A 65 -1.80 5.52 -18.01
C GLY A 65 -1.66 5.24 -16.52
N MET A 66 -2.08 4.07 -16.04
CA MET A 66 -1.85 3.65 -14.65
C MET A 66 -0.37 3.30 -14.41
N VAL A 67 0.14 3.64 -13.23
CA VAL A 67 1.45 3.20 -12.76
C VAL A 67 1.26 2.40 -11.48
N VAL A 68 1.84 1.21 -11.42
CA VAL A 68 1.87 0.39 -10.20
C VAL A 68 3.29 0.35 -9.70
N SER A 69 3.49 0.83 -8.48
CA SER A 69 4.79 0.80 -7.79
C SER A 69 4.71 -0.10 -6.56
N ARG A 70 5.67 -1.00 -6.44
CA ARG A 70 5.83 -1.92 -5.31
C ARG A 70 6.93 -1.39 -4.40
N TYR A 71 6.65 -1.28 -3.11
CA TYR A 71 7.58 -0.80 -2.10
C TYR A 71 7.60 -1.72 -0.89
N ALA A 72 8.77 -1.97 -0.33
CA ALA A 72 8.92 -2.55 1.01
C ALA A 72 9.24 -1.45 2.03
N LEU A 73 9.03 -1.73 3.31
CA LEU A 73 9.62 -0.92 4.38
C LEU A 73 11.15 -0.90 4.24
N ALA A 74 11.75 0.27 4.33
CA ALA A 74 13.21 0.39 4.38
C ALA A 74 13.73 -0.11 5.73
N GLN A 75 14.90 -0.74 5.70
CA GLN A 75 15.67 -1.10 6.90
C GLN A 75 16.38 0.13 7.49
#